data_AF-A0AAE1V8C9-F1
#
_entry.id   AF-A0AAE1V8C9-F1
#
_cell.length_a   1.000
_cell.length_b   1.000
_cell.length_c   1.000
_cell.angle_alpha   90.00
_cell.angle_beta   90.00
_cell.angle_gamma   90.00
#
_symmetry.space_group_name_H-M   'P 1'
#
loop_
_entity.id
_entity.type
_entity.pdbx_description
1 polymer ?
#
loop_
_entity_poly.entity_id
_entity_poly.type
_entity_poly.pdbx_seq_one_letter_code
_entity_poly.pdbx_strand_id
1 'polypeptide(L)'
;MPQIKAEIEQLLKAGFIRTTKYVEWLANVVPVKKKNGKVRVCIDYRNLNLATHKDEYIMLIADMLVDSAAANGVLTFMDGYSGYNQISVAEDDIHKTAFRCPGALGIYEWVVMPFGLKNAGATYQRAMNTIFHDLIGKTMEEADDGTKRAVYYLSRMLNDVEIDIVRTASRLLTLKYVRQLLEKNDKGYIVATCRNPSGATGLLELKNKFPERLDIHPLDLTVESTIEDSAKSIRDKYGSLNLLINASGILSIPNVLQPETTLSKVQRSSLLLAYDINAVGPILVIKHMWPLLKAGGGSGTDKDFAIVANLSARVGSIGDNALGGWHSYRASKTALNQLTKNVSVEFARKKDPIICILLHPGTVDTDLSQPFQRNVPKEKLFTPEFSVQKLISIMNNTKRSDNGKFFAWDGQEIPW
;
A
#
# COMPACT_ATOMS: atom_id res chain seq x y z
N MET A 1 -32.11 18.53 -17.20
CA MET A 1 -31.79 17.96 -18.54
C MET A 1 -30.30 17.68 -18.74
N PRO A 2 -29.36 18.66 -18.71
CA PRO A 2 -27.98 18.41 -19.17
C PRO A 2 -27.24 17.28 -18.43
N GLN A 3 -27.43 17.18 -17.11
CA GLN A 3 -26.81 16.13 -16.28
C GLN A 3 -27.28 14.70 -16.64
N ILE A 4 -28.51 14.53 -17.14
CA ILE A 4 -29.01 13.22 -17.60
C ILE A 4 -28.34 12.87 -18.93
N LYS A 5 -28.26 13.82 -19.87
CA LYS A 5 -27.55 13.63 -21.14
C LYS A 5 -26.09 13.21 -20.91
N ALA A 6 -25.37 13.90 -20.02
CA ALA A 6 -23.98 13.59 -19.71
C ALA A 6 -23.78 12.17 -19.11
N GLU A 7 -24.67 11.72 -18.21
CA GLU A 7 -24.62 10.35 -17.67
C GLU A 7 -24.88 9.30 -18.77
N ILE A 8 -25.84 9.55 -19.67
CA ILE A 8 -26.13 8.66 -20.81
C ILE A 8 -24.96 8.61 -21.80
N GLU A 9 -24.34 9.75 -22.12
CA GLU A 9 -23.12 9.81 -22.94
C GLU A 9 -21.95 9.07 -22.27
N GLN A 10 -21.83 9.12 -20.94
CA GLN A 10 -20.85 8.36 -20.18
C GLN A 10 -21.12 6.84 -20.24
N LEU A 11 -22.38 6.41 -20.06
CA LEU A 11 -22.78 5.00 -20.12
C LEU A 11 -22.61 4.40 -21.53
N LEU A 12 -22.92 5.15 -22.59
CA LEU A 12 -22.64 4.79 -23.97
C LEU A 12 -21.13 4.66 -24.22
N LYS A 13 -20.33 5.62 -23.77
CA LYS A 13 -18.87 5.60 -23.93
C LYS A 13 -18.20 4.47 -23.14
N ALA A 14 -18.80 4.04 -22.02
CA ALA A 14 -18.38 2.87 -21.26
C ALA A 14 -18.81 1.53 -21.90
N GLY A 15 -19.66 1.56 -22.94
CA GLY A 15 -20.24 0.36 -23.53
C GLY A 15 -21.27 -0.35 -22.64
N PHE A 16 -21.81 0.32 -21.63
CA PHE A 16 -22.75 -0.28 -20.66
C PHE A 16 -24.19 -0.33 -21.17
N ILE A 17 -24.54 0.57 -22.10
CA ILE A 17 -25.85 0.63 -22.77
C ILE A 17 -25.66 0.78 -24.28
N ARG A 18 -26.66 0.36 -25.06
CA ARG A 18 -26.75 0.59 -26.51
C ARG A 18 -28.10 1.20 -26.90
N THR A 19 -28.17 1.88 -28.04
CA THR A 19 -29.43 2.43 -28.59
C THR A 19 -30.31 1.31 -29.13
N THR A 20 -31.62 1.42 -28.94
CA THR A 20 -32.61 0.44 -29.45
C THR A 20 -33.78 1.13 -30.16
N LYS A 21 -34.44 0.42 -31.08
CA LYS A 21 -35.47 0.98 -31.99
C LYS A 21 -36.87 0.43 -31.74
N TYR A 22 -36.97 -0.86 -31.43
CA TYR A 22 -38.22 -1.58 -31.19
C TYR A 22 -38.10 -2.24 -29.82
N VAL A 23 -39.09 -2.03 -28.96
CA VAL A 23 -39.04 -2.43 -27.56
C VAL A 23 -40.37 -3.01 -27.12
N GLU A 24 -40.32 -4.19 -26.50
CA GLU A 24 -41.46 -4.83 -25.85
C GLU A 24 -41.61 -4.31 -24.41
N TRP A 25 -40.49 -4.17 -23.71
CA TRP A 25 -40.39 -3.63 -22.35
C TRP A 25 -39.87 -2.20 -22.39
N LEU A 26 -40.47 -1.30 -21.59
CA LEU A 26 -40.01 0.10 -21.54
C LEU A 26 -40.11 0.72 -20.16
N ALA A 27 -38.97 0.85 -19.49
CA ALA A 27 -38.83 1.50 -18.19
C ALA A 27 -38.62 3.03 -18.29
N ASN A 28 -38.80 3.73 -17.17
CA ASN A 28 -38.57 5.18 -17.06
C ASN A 28 -37.25 5.49 -16.36
N VAL A 29 -36.56 6.57 -16.78
CA VAL A 29 -35.45 7.16 -16.00
C VAL A 29 -36.00 7.88 -14.76
N VAL A 30 -35.47 7.54 -13.60
CA VAL A 30 -35.67 8.25 -12.32
C VAL A 30 -34.34 8.90 -11.92
N PRO A 31 -34.17 10.22 -12.09
CA PRO A 31 -32.92 10.90 -11.79
C PRO A 31 -32.78 11.15 -10.28
N VAL A 32 -31.87 10.44 -9.62
CA VAL A 32 -31.62 10.55 -8.17
C VAL A 32 -30.45 11.50 -7.91
N LYS A 33 -30.66 12.56 -7.11
CA LYS A 33 -29.57 13.44 -6.66
C LYS A 33 -28.77 12.78 -5.54
N LYS A 34 -27.47 12.57 -5.73
CA LYS A 34 -26.54 12.16 -4.66
C LYS A 34 -26.25 13.32 -3.71
N LYS A 35 -25.82 13.03 -2.48
CA LYS A 35 -25.43 14.04 -1.46
C LYS A 35 -24.33 15.01 -1.93
N ASN A 36 -23.53 14.64 -2.94
CA ASN A 36 -22.49 15.48 -3.55
C ASN A 36 -22.96 16.26 -4.79
N GLY A 37 -24.27 16.47 -4.96
CA GLY A 37 -24.86 17.26 -6.05
C GLY A 37 -24.88 16.59 -7.43
N LYS A 38 -24.17 15.47 -7.63
CA LYS A 38 -24.23 14.70 -8.88
C LYS A 38 -25.57 13.97 -9.00
N VAL A 39 -26.12 13.90 -10.21
CA VAL A 39 -27.27 13.04 -10.53
C VAL A 39 -26.78 11.63 -10.83
N ARG A 40 -27.54 10.61 -10.42
CA ARG A 40 -27.46 9.23 -10.89
C ARG A 40 -28.68 8.95 -11.75
N VAL A 41 -28.50 8.33 -12.92
CA VAL A 41 -29.61 7.74 -13.66
C VAL A 41 -29.96 6.39 -13.01
N CYS A 42 -31.10 6.32 -12.33
CA CYS A 42 -31.73 5.06 -11.92
C CYS A 42 -32.86 4.73 -12.92
N ILE A 43 -33.20 3.45 -13.06
CA ILE A 43 -34.25 2.98 -13.97
C ILE A 43 -35.39 2.33 -13.17
N ASP A 44 -36.63 2.69 -13.50
CA ASP A 44 -37.84 2.16 -12.87
C ASP A 44 -38.29 0.84 -13.51
N TYR A 45 -37.70 -0.27 -13.06
CA TYR A 45 -38.02 -1.62 -13.52
C TYR A 45 -39.23 -2.26 -12.81
N ARG A 46 -40.11 -1.51 -12.13
CA ARG A 46 -41.23 -2.11 -11.36
C ARG A 46 -42.04 -3.15 -12.14
N ASN A 47 -42.41 -2.86 -13.39
CA ASN A 47 -43.21 -3.78 -14.22
C ASN A 47 -42.42 -5.05 -14.61
N LEU A 48 -41.16 -4.89 -15.04
CA LEU A 48 -40.27 -6.01 -15.35
C LEU A 48 -40.05 -6.89 -14.11
N ASN A 49 -39.75 -6.28 -12.98
CA ASN A 49 -39.57 -6.95 -11.70
C ASN A 49 -40.81 -7.72 -11.25
N LEU A 50 -42.03 -7.21 -11.51
CA LEU A 50 -43.26 -7.96 -11.21
C LEU A 50 -43.36 -9.25 -12.06
N ALA A 51 -43.00 -9.19 -13.35
CA ALA A 51 -43.00 -10.34 -14.24
C ALA A 51 -41.81 -11.31 -14.02
N THR A 52 -40.68 -10.84 -13.47
CA THR A 52 -39.49 -11.66 -13.21
C THR A 52 -39.71 -12.63 -12.04
N HIS A 53 -39.48 -13.94 -12.23
CA HIS A 53 -39.41 -14.90 -11.12
C HIS A 53 -38.27 -14.54 -10.16
N LYS A 54 -38.51 -14.63 -8.85
CA LYS A 54 -37.53 -14.29 -7.82
C LYS A 54 -36.46 -15.39 -7.73
N ASP A 55 -35.18 -14.99 -7.79
CA ASP A 55 -34.06 -15.84 -7.41
C ASP A 55 -33.99 -15.91 -5.87
N GLU A 56 -34.07 -17.11 -5.30
CA GLU A 56 -34.10 -17.32 -3.85
C GLU A 56 -32.72 -17.65 -3.25
N TYR A 57 -31.64 -17.33 -3.98
CA TYR A 57 -30.28 -17.44 -3.47
C TYR A 57 -30.10 -16.72 -2.14
N ILE A 58 -29.53 -17.43 -1.16
CA ILE A 58 -29.35 -16.93 0.20
C ILE A 58 -28.26 -15.83 0.18
N MET A 59 -28.66 -14.62 0.54
CA MET A 59 -27.74 -13.54 0.91
C MET A 59 -27.40 -13.69 2.39
N LEU A 60 -26.14 -13.48 2.76
CA LEU A 60 -25.69 -13.62 4.14
C LEU A 60 -26.32 -12.55 5.04
N ILE A 61 -26.72 -12.93 6.25
CA ILE A 61 -27.30 -12.01 7.23
C ILE A 61 -26.17 -11.16 7.81
N ALA A 62 -26.27 -9.83 7.67
CA ALA A 62 -25.22 -8.90 8.07
C ALA A 62 -24.76 -9.10 9.53
N ASP A 63 -25.69 -9.39 10.44
CA ASP A 63 -25.38 -9.60 11.86
C ASP A 63 -24.49 -10.85 12.09
N MET A 64 -24.70 -11.94 11.33
CA MET A 64 -23.84 -13.14 11.41
C MET A 64 -22.40 -12.85 10.96
N LEU A 65 -22.23 -11.94 9.98
CA LEU A 65 -20.92 -11.50 9.52
C LEU A 65 -20.26 -10.59 10.55
N VAL A 66 -21.04 -9.76 11.25
CA VAL A 66 -20.54 -8.96 12.39
C VAL A 66 -20.10 -9.85 13.53
N ASP A 67 -20.84 -10.92 13.88
CA ASP A 67 -20.44 -11.86 14.93
C ASP A 67 -19.19 -12.67 14.56
N SER A 68 -19.09 -13.15 13.31
CA SER A 68 -17.86 -13.80 12.79
C SER A 68 -16.67 -12.83 12.84
N ALA A 69 -16.88 -11.57 12.45
CA ALA A 69 -15.85 -10.55 12.44
C ALA A 69 -15.42 -10.09 13.84
N ALA A 70 -16.35 -10.00 14.81
CA ALA A 70 -16.10 -9.53 16.17
C ALA A 70 -15.10 -10.39 16.95
N ALA A 71 -14.88 -11.63 16.53
CA ALA A 71 -13.88 -12.51 17.11
C ALA A 71 -12.42 -12.11 16.80
N ASN A 72 -12.15 -11.00 16.10
CA ASN A 72 -10.80 -10.68 15.62
C ASN A 72 -10.41 -9.20 15.84
N GLY A 73 -9.12 -8.94 16.04
CA GLY A 73 -8.55 -7.65 16.46
C GLY A 73 -8.18 -6.66 15.35
N VAL A 74 -8.51 -6.95 14.09
CA VAL A 74 -8.37 -6.06 12.93
C VAL A 74 -9.60 -6.24 12.05
N LEU A 75 -10.08 -5.15 11.43
CA LEU A 75 -11.12 -5.16 10.40
C LEU A 75 -10.68 -4.27 9.23
N THR A 76 -10.70 -4.81 8.00
CA THR A 76 -10.48 -4.05 6.76
C THR A 76 -11.68 -4.22 5.84
N PHE A 77 -12.07 -3.15 5.12
CA PHE A 77 -13.23 -3.12 4.22
C PHE A 77 -12.79 -2.92 2.77
N MET A 78 -13.36 -3.67 1.82
CA MET A 78 -13.24 -3.41 0.38
C MET A 78 -14.59 -3.05 -0.26
N ASP A 79 -14.62 -2.02 -1.12
CA ASP A 79 -15.79 -1.62 -1.91
C ASP A 79 -15.69 -2.10 -3.36
N GLY A 80 -16.67 -2.89 -3.80
CA GLY A 80 -16.77 -3.44 -5.16
C GLY A 80 -17.27 -2.40 -6.18
N TYR A 81 -16.40 -1.45 -6.54
CA TYR A 81 -16.74 -0.30 -7.41
C TYR A 81 -17.48 -0.70 -8.70
N SER A 82 -18.71 -0.21 -8.83
CA SER A 82 -19.62 -0.45 -9.96
C SER A 82 -19.88 -1.94 -10.29
N GLY A 83 -19.68 -2.86 -9.35
CA GLY A 83 -19.56 -4.30 -9.61
C GLY A 83 -20.75 -5.00 -10.28
N TYR A 84 -22.00 -4.50 -10.22
CA TYR A 84 -23.07 -5.04 -11.07
C TYR A 84 -22.77 -4.83 -12.56
N ASN A 85 -22.18 -3.69 -12.94
CA ASN A 85 -21.80 -3.38 -14.32
C ASN A 85 -20.56 -4.16 -14.81
N GLN A 86 -20.00 -5.06 -13.99
CA GLN A 86 -18.98 -6.03 -14.39
C GLN A 86 -19.59 -7.39 -14.77
N ILE A 87 -20.91 -7.56 -14.59
CA ILE A 87 -21.66 -8.76 -14.96
C ILE A 87 -22.48 -8.42 -16.21
N SER A 88 -22.27 -9.16 -17.31
CA SER A 88 -23.07 -8.99 -18.53
C SER A 88 -24.52 -9.41 -18.32
N VAL A 89 -25.46 -8.76 -19.00
CA VAL A 89 -26.83 -9.27 -19.16
C VAL A 89 -26.79 -10.40 -20.20
N ALA A 90 -27.57 -11.47 -20.01
CA ALA A 90 -27.70 -12.52 -21.02
C ALA A 90 -28.28 -11.92 -22.32
N GLU A 91 -27.82 -12.35 -23.49
CA GLU A 91 -28.15 -11.68 -24.76
C GLU A 91 -29.67 -11.65 -25.04
N ASP A 92 -30.36 -12.75 -24.72
CA ASP A 92 -31.82 -12.89 -24.80
C ASP A 92 -32.61 -12.04 -23.78
N ASP A 93 -31.94 -11.47 -22.76
CA ASP A 93 -32.55 -10.61 -21.73
C ASP A 93 -32.25 -9.12 -21.93
N ILE A 94 -31.26 -8.75 -22.75
CA ILE A 94 -30.85 -7.34 -22.97
C ILE A 94 -32.05 -6.46 -23.33
N HIS A 95 -32.88 -6.89 -24.28
CA HIS A 95 -34.05 -6.12 -24.77
C HIS A 95 -35.09 -5.82 -23.68
N LYS A 96 -35.14 -6.62 -22.61
CA LYS A 96 -36.08 -6.46 -21.48
C LYS A 96 -35.68 -5.29 -20.58
N THR A 97 -34.40 -4.91 -20.60
CA THR A 97 -33.84 -3.80 -19.81
C THR A 97 -34.03 -2.42 -20.45
N ALA A 98 -34.80 -2.31 -21.54
CA ALA A 98 -34.91 -1.07 -22.29
C ALA A 98 -35.63 0.05 -21.52
N PHE A 99 -35.16 1.29 -21.68
CA PHE A 99 -35.61 2.47 -20.95
C PHE A 99 -35.62 3.73 -21.81
N ARG A 100 -36.61 4.61 -21.60
CA ARG A 100 -36.73 5.90 -22.31
C ARG A 100 -36.06 7.04 -21.55
N CYS A 101 -35.27 7.84 -22.25
CA CYS A 101 -34.69 9.08 -21.72
C CYS A 101 -35.57 10.31 -22.04
N PRO A 102 -35.67 11.31 -21.15
CA PRO A 102 -36.46 12.51 -21.41
C PRO A 102 -35.97 13.35 -22.61
N GLY A 103 -36.90 13.86 -23.41
CA GLY A 103 -36.60 14.69 -24.59
C GLY A 103 -36.05 13.89 -25.77
N ALA A 104 -35.30 14.55 -26.66
CA ALA A 104 -34.76 13.96 -27.89
C ALA A 104 -33.54 13.04 -27.68
N LEU A 105 -33.42 12.40 -26.51
CA LEU A 105 -32.33 11.45 -26.21
C LEU A 105 -32.63 10.02 -26.71
N GLY A 106 -33.90 9.64 -26.81
CA GLY A 106 -34.31 8.32 -27.34
C GLY A 106 -34.37 7.20 -26.30
N ILE A 107 -34.20 5.96 -26.77
CA ILE A 107 -34.41 4.72 -26.02
C ILE A 107 -33.11 3.89 -26.04
N TYR A 108 -32.76 3.33 -24.88
CA TYR A 108 -31.53 2.57 -24.67
C TYR A 108 -31.81 1.28 -23.91
N GLU A 109 -30.95 0.28 -24.06
CA GLU A 109 -30.99 -1.00 -23.35
C GLU A 109 -29.60 -1.32 -22.76
N TRP A 110 -29.56 -2.03 -21.64
CA TRP A 110 -28.33 -2.36 -20.90
C TRP A 110 -27.72 -3.69 -21.36
N VAL A 111 -26.42 -3.68 -21.62
CA VAL A 111 -25.65 -4.90 -21.92
C VAL A 111 -24.88 -5.44 -20.71
N VAL A 112 -24.74 -4.63 -19.65
CA VAL A 112 -24.22 -5.04 -18.33
C VAL A 112 -25.23 -4.73 -17.24
N MET A 113 -25.28 -5.55 -16.18
CA MET A 113 -26.39 -5.62 -15.25
C MET A 113 -26.69 -4.28 -14.57
N PRO A 114 -27.87 -3.68 -14.79
CA PRO A 114 -28.25 -2.42 -14.16
C PRO A 114 -28.72 -2.61 -12.72
N PHE A 115 -28.59 -1.54 -11.93
CA PHE A 115 -29.22 -1.45 -10.62
C PHE A 115 -30.75 -1.41 -10.75
N GLY A 116 -31.45 -2.11 -9.85
CA GLY A 116 -32.92 -2.08 -9.76
C GLY A 116 -33.63 -3.28 -10.38
N LEU A 117 -32.92 -4.26 -10.96
CA LEU A 117 -33.51 -5.56 -11.33
C LEU A 117 -33.69 -6.45 -10.09
N LYS A 118 -34.81 -7.19 -10.01
CA LYS A 118 -35.21 -8.02 -8.85
C LYS A 118 -34.09 -8.95 -8.37
N ASN A 119 -33.37 -9.60 -9.28
CA ASN A 119 -32.42 -10.67 -8.95
C ASN A 119 -30.95 -10.20 -8.92
N ALA A 120 -30.67 -8.90 -9.12
CA ALA A 120 -29.28 -8.40 -9.31
C ALA A 120 -28.36 -8.68 -8.11
N GLY A 121 -28.87 -8.57 -6.89
CA GLY A 121 -28.14 -8.93 -5.66
C GLY A 121 -27.81 -10.42 -5.61
N ALA A 122 -28.79 -11.29 -5.87
CA ALA A 122 -28.60 -12.75 -5.90
C ALA A 122 -27.56 -13.19 -6.95
N THR A 123 -27.61 -12.60 -8.16
CA THR A 123 -26.62 -12.85 -9.22
C THR A 123 -25.22 -12.39 -8.82
N TYR A 124 -25.11 -11.23 -8.16
CA TYR A 124 -23.82 -10.70 -7.70
C TYR A 124 -23.23 -11.50 -6.53
N GLN A 125 -24.04 -11.81 -5.51
CA GLN A 125 -23.64 -12.66 -4.38
C GLN A 125 -23.14 -14.02 -4.87
N ARG A 126 -23.84 -14.65 -5.82
CA ARG A 126 -23.42 -15.91 -6.46
C ARG A 126 -22.06 -15.78 -7.17
N ALA A 127 -21.84 -14.67 -7.86
CA ALA A 127 -20.55 -14.39 -8.51
C ALA A 127 -19.41 -14.18 -7.50
N MET A 128 -19.64 -13.41 -6.42
CA MET A 128 -18.64 -13.22 -5.35
C MET A 128 -18.33 -14.53 -4.64
N ASN A 129 -19.36 -15.32 -4.29
CA ASN A 129 -19.21 -16.64 -3.67
C ASN A 129 -18.44 -17.62 -4.57
N THR A 130 -18.53 -17.49 -5.89
CA THR A 130 -17.75 -18.31 -6.84
C THR A 130 -16.31 -17.82 -6.96
N ILE A 131 -16.07 -16.51 -6.99
CA ILE A 131 -14.73 -15.91 -7.13
C ILE A 131 -13.89 -16.07 -5.84
N PHE A 132 -14.53 -15.99 -4.67
CA PHE A 132 -13.86 -16.01 -3.36
C PHE A 132 -14.14 -17.27 -2.54
N HIS A 133 -14.68 -18.32 -3.17
CA HIS A 133 -15.05 -19.61 -2.56
C HIS A 133 -14.05 -20.12 -1.51
N ASP A 134 -12.76 -20.09 -1.84
CA ASP A 134 -11.71 -20.68 -1.00
C ASP A 134 -11.26 -19.78 0.16
N LEU A 135 -11.72 -18.52 0.23
CA LEU A 135 -11.33 -17.51 1.23
C LEU A 135 -12.46 -17.18 2.22
N ILE A 136 -13.71 -17.30 1.79
CA ILE A 136 -14.91 -17.09 2.60
C ILE A 136 -14.91 -18.05 3.81
N GLY A 137 -15.23 -17.53 5.00
CA GLY A 137 -15.21 -18.30 6.25
C GLY A 137 -13.81 -18.70 6.74
N LYS A 138 -12.72 -18.16 6.14
CA LYS A 138 -11.33 -18.39 6.59
C LYS A 138 -10.57 -17.09 6.85
N THR A 139 -10.54 -16.21 5.84
CA THR A 139 -9.80 -14.94 5.88
C THR A 139 -10.62 -13.74 5.44
N MET A 140 -11.82 -13.98 4.87
CA MET A 140 -12.80 -12.95 4.58
C MET A 140 -14.24 -13.43 4.80
N GLU A 141 -15.13 -12.45 4.87
CA GLU A 141 -16.59 -12.57 4.86
C GLU A 141 -17.12 -11.50 3.88
N GLU A 142 -18.22 -11.74 3.15
CA GLU A 142 -18.76 -10.83 2.13
C GLU A 142 -20.27 -10.60 2.26
N ALA A 143 -20.71 -9.37 1.99
CA ALA A 143 -22.12 -9.04 1.80
C ALA A 143 -22.37 -7.90 0.81
N ASP A 144 -23.46 -8.02 0.05
CA ASP A 144 -24.13 -6.93 -0.66
C ASP A 144 -25.39 -6.51 0.11
N ASP A 145 -25.36 -5.35 0.78
CA ASP A 145 -26.53 -4.81 1.51
C ASP A 145 -27.54 -4.10 0.58
N GLY A 146 -27.29 -4.10 -0.74
CA GLY A 146 -28.07 -3.40 -1.76
C GLY A 146 -27.75 -1.90 -1.87
N THR A 147 -26.97 -1.35 -0.93
CA THR A 147 -26.51 0.06 -0.92
C THR A 147 -24.98 0.20 -0.84
N LYS A 148 -24.29 -0.80 -0.29
CA LYS A 148 -22.84 -0.94 -0.16
C LYS A 148 -22.43 -2.40 -0.33
N ARG A 149 -21.15 -2.61 -0.65
CA ARG A 149 -20.48 -3.92 -0.54
C ARG A 149 -19.45 -3.84 0.57
N ALA A 150 -19.29 -4.92 1.32
CA ALA A 150 -18.25 -5.04 2.33
C ALA A 150 -17.63 -6.44 2.30
N VAL A 151 -16.32 -6.49 2.04
CA VAL A 151 -15.48 -7.67 2.31
C VAL A 151 -14.63 -7.38 3.55
N TYR A 152 -14.65 -8.29 4.52
CA TYR A 152 -13.94 -8.16 5.81
C TYR A 152 -12.59 -8.91 5.83
N TYR A 153 -11.68 -8.57 6.76
CA TYR A 153 -10.39 -9.25 7.02
C TYR A 153 -10.03 -9.18 8.52
N LEU A 154 -9.32 -10.19 9.05
CA LEU A 154 -9.37 -10.57 10.48
C LEU A 154 -8.00 -11.09 11.04
N SER A 155 -7.52 -10.64 12.21
CA SER A 155 -6.29 -11.15 12.92
C SER A 155 -6.22 -10.76 14.42
N ARG A 156 -5.46 -11.47 15.29
CA ARG A 156 -5.48 -11.38 16.80
C ARG A 156 -4.09 -11.17 17.48
N MET A 157 -4.05 -10.97 18.80
CA MET A 157 -2.95 -10.31 19.60
C MET A 157 -2.41 -11.20 20.78
N LEU A 158 -1.40 -10.92 21.64
CA LEU A 158 -0.47 -9.77 21.95
C LEU A 158 0.74 -10.25 22.86
N ASN A 159 1.64 -9.33 23.29
CA ASN A 159 2.57 -9.29 24.47
C ASN A 159 4.12 -9.29 24.23
N ASP A 160 4.89 -8.77 25.22
CA ASP A 160 6.16 -8.00 25.07
C ASP A 160 7.45 -8.56 25.77
N VAL A 161 8.65 -8.19 25.25
CA VAL A 161 10.03 -8.18 25.88
C VAL A 161 10.93 -7.17 25.10
N GLU A 162 12.06 -6.62 25.61
CA GLU A 162 12.81 -5.44 25.05
C GLU A 162 14.12 -5.73 24.21
N ILE A 163 14.13 -5.56 22.85
CA ILE A 163 15.29 -5.80 21.91
C ILE A 163 15.28 -4.84 20.67
N ASP A 164 16.22 -4.95 19.70
CA ASP A 164 16.60 -3.95 18.68
C ASP A 164 16.74 -4.47 17.21
N ILE A 165 16.44 -3.60 16.22
CA ILE A 165 16.72 -3.63 14.74
C ILE A 165 16.19 -4.77 13.84
N VAL A 166 15.45 -4.35 12.80
CA VAL A 166 15.12 -5.10 11.55
C VAL A 166 15.46 -4.27 10.31
N ARG A 167 15.88 -4.89 9.18
CA ARG A 167 16.16 -4.12 7.94
C ARG A 167 16.21 -4.91 6.63
N THR A 168 15.62 -4.32 5.57
CA THR A 168 15.96 -4.52 4.14
C THR A 168 16.58 -3.23 3.54
N ALA A 169 17.35 -3.20 2.44
CA ALA A 169 18.12 -4.28 1.79
C ALA A 169 19.24 -3.82 0.82
N SER A 170 19.46 -2.51 0.50
CA SER A 170 20.46 -2.13 -0.53
C SER A 170 21.86 -2.68 -0.20
N ARG A 171 22.36 -3.62 -1.02
CA ARG A 171 23.38 -4.61 -0.63
C ARG A 171 24.56 -4.03 0.15
N LEU A 172 25.32 -3.13 -0.48
CA LEU A 172 26.51 -2.53 0.12
C LEU A 172 26.20 -1.68 1.36
N LEU A 173 25.39 -0.63 1.22
CA LEU A 173 25.10 0.29 2.32
C LEU A 173 24.48 -0.43 3.54
N THR A 174 23.55 -1.36 3.31
CA THR A 174 22.90 -2.13 4.38
C THR A 174 23.87 -3.08 5.09
N LEU A 175 24.77 -3.73 4.35
CA LEU A 175 25.84 -4.53 4.95
C LEU A 175 26.78 -3.68 5.82
N LYS A 176 27.09 -2.44 5.41
CA LYS A 176 27.90 -1.53 6.24
C LYS A 176 27.18 -1.01 7.49
N TYR A 177 25.84 -0.85 7.45
CA TYR A 177 25.04 -0.58 8.66
C TYR A 177 25.17 -1.72 9.66
N VAL A 178 24.87 -2.97 9.24
CA VAL A 178 24.96 -4.15 10.11
C VAL A 178 26.37 -4.28 10.68
N ARG A 179 27.41 -4.15 9.85
CA ARG A 179 28.81 -4.17 10.28
C ARG A 179 29.12 -3.09 11.34
N GLN A 180 28.83 -1.82 11.06
CA GLN A 180 29.15 -0.73 11.99
C GLN A 180 28.38 -0.80 13.30
N LEU A 181 27.16 -1.35 13.31
CA LEU A 181 26.36 -1.51 14.54
C LEU A 181 26.87 -2.68 15.41
N LEU A 182 27.31 -3.78 14.79
CA LEU A 182 27.97 -4.89 15.48
C LEU A 182 29.36 -4.51 16.03
N GLU A 183 30.11 -3.69 15.30
CA GLU A 183 31.51 -3.32 15.61
C GLU A 183 31.67 -2.07 16.51
N LYS A 184 30.60 -1.29 16.77
CA LYS A 184 30.66 -0.08 17.62
C LYS A 184 29.94 -0.21 18.97
N ASN A 185 29.22 -1.31 19.19
CA ASN A 185 28.53 -1.60 20.43
C ASN A 185 28.71 -3.10 20.71
N ASP A 186 29.13 -3.46 21.93
CA ASP A 186 29.32 -4.85 22.33
C ASP A 186 28.02 -5.53 22.77
N LYS A 187 26.94 -4.75 22.97
CA LYS A 187 25.64 -5.20 23.50
C LYS A 187 24.54 -5.18 22.42
N GLY A 188 23.40 -5.80 22.72
CA GLY A 188 22.22 -5.83 21.84
C GLY A 188 22.35 -6.76 20.63
N TYR A 189 21.21 -7.01 20.00
CA TYR A 189 21.03 -7.90 18.86
C TYR A 189 20.65 -7.10 17.61
N ILE A 190 20.82 -7.69 16.42
CA ILE A 190 20.45 -7.10 15.13
C ILE A 190 19.83 -8.18 14.26
N VAL A 191 18.67 -7.90 13.66
CA VAL A 191 18.06 -8.76 12.64
C VAL A 191 18.26 -8.14 11.26
N ALA A 192 19.24 -8.66 10.52
CA ALA A 192 19.34 -8.39 9.09
C ALA A 192 18.23 -9.18 8.36
N THR A 193 17.68 -8.62 7.28
CA THR A 193 16.70 -9.35 6.47
C THR A 193 16.99 -9.20 4.98
N CYS A 194 16.76 -10.27 4.22
CA CYS A 194 16.96 -10.27 2.78
C CYS A 194 16.15 -11.38 2.10
N ARG A 195 16.02 -11.30 0.78
CA ARG A 195 15.21 -12.25 -0.01
C ARG A 195 15.81 -13.65 -0.15
N ASN A 196 17.10 -13.80 0.14
CA ASN A 196 17.81 -15.07 0.10
C ASN A 196 18.94 -15.08 1.14
N PRO A 197 18.67 -15.52 2.39
CA PRO A 197 19.66 -15.61 3.45
C PRO A 197 20.87 -16.49 3.12
N SER A 198 20.67 -17.66 2.51
CA SER A 198 21.78 -18.58 2.18
C SER A 198 22.67 -18.09 1.04
N GLY A 199 22.15 -17.23 0.15
CA GLY A 199 22.94 -16.52 -0.87
C GLY A 199 23.62 -15.24 -0.38
N ALA A 200 23.43 -14.82 0.87
CA ALA A 200 23.88 -13.51 1.37
C ALA A 200 25.29 -13.57 2.00
N THR A 201 26.30 -13.94 1.23
CA THR A 201 27.71 -14.18 1.69
C THR A 201 28.22 -13.16 2.70
N GLY A 202 28.16 -11.85 2.40
CA GLY A 202 28.64 -10.81 3.32
C GLY A 202 27.86 -10.70 4.65
N LEU A 203 26.59 -11.11 4.70
CA LEU A 203 25.86 -11.24 5.97
C LEU A 203 26.24 -12.53 6.71
N LEU A 204 26.48 -13.62 5.99
CA LEU A 204 26.96 -14.89 6.57
C LEU A 204 28.37 -14.74 7.17
N GLU A 205 29.27 -13.97 6.54
CA GLU A 205 30.56 -13.56 7.10
C GLU A 205 30.38 -12.83 8.45
N LEU A 206 29.43 -11.91 8.54
CA LEU A 206 29.12 -11.21 9.79
C LEU A 206 28.44 -12.11 10.82
N LYS A 207 27.59 -13.06 10.41
CA LYS A 207 26.98 -14.06 11.30
C LYS A 207 28.06 -14.96 11.91
N ASN A 208 29.04 -15.39 11.12
CA ASN A 208 30.17 -16.17 11.61
C ASN A 208 31.07 -15.37 12.57
N LYS A 209 31.21 -14.05 12.39
CA LYS A 209 31.94 -13.16 13.31
C LYS A 209 31.15 -12.80 14.57
N PHE A 210 29.81 -12.77 14.50
CA PHE A 210 28.92 -12.34 15.58
C PHE A 210 27.71 -13.30 15.75
N PRO A 211 27.95 -14.59 16.06
CA PRO A 211 26.92 -15.64 15.97
C PRO A 211 25.72 -15.39 16.89
N GLU A 212 25.94 -14.93 18.11
CA GLU A 212 24.86 -14.66 19.07
C GLU A 212 24.15 -13.33 18.84
N ARG A 213 24.74 -12.39 18.07
CA ARG A 213 24.28 -10.99 18.00
C ARG A 213 23.67 -10.58 16.67
N LEU A 214 23.93 -11.29 15.58
CA LEU A 214 23.28 -11.08 14.28
C LEU A 214 22.36 -12.25 13.97
N ASP A 215 21.12 -12.01 13.57
CA ASP A 215 20.27 -12.98 12.88
C ASP A 215 19.94 -12.52 11.45
N ILE A 216 19.58 -13.46 10.59
CA ILE A 216 19.30 -13.22 9.16
C ILE A 216 17.95 -13.86 8.79
N HIS A 217 16.90 -13.05 8.67
CA HIS A 217 15.57 -13.54 8.29
C HIS A 217 15.31 -13.43 6.78
N PRO A 218 14.53 -14.35 6.18
CA PRO A 218 13.94 -14.14 4.86
C PRO A 218 12.91 -13.00 4.93
N LEU A 219 12.95 -12.06 3.98
CA LEU A 219 11.95 -10.99 3.84
C LEU A 219 11.94 -10.43 2.41
N ASP A 220 10.79 -10.45 1.73
CA ASP A 220 10.52 -9.68 0.50
C ASP A 220 9.45 -8.61 0.79
N LEU A 221 9.74 -7.36 0.41
CA LEU A 221 8.84 -6.24 0.61
C LEU A 221 7.57 -6.31 -0.24
N THR A 222 7.58 -7.09 -1.33
CA THR A 222 6.40 -7.28 -2.19
C THR A 222 5.54 -8.48 -1.74
N VAL A 223 5.89 -9.13 -0.61
CA VAL A 223 5.17 -10.31 -0.08
C VAL A 223 4.93 -10.11 1.41
N GLU A 224 3.80 -9.51 1.75
CA GLU A 224 3.49 -9.02 3.10
C GLU A 224 3.58 -10.12 4.18
N SER A 225 3.21 -11.37 3.87
CA SER A 225 3.36 -12.49 4.81
C SER A 225 4.81 -12.72 5.25
N THR A 226 5.81 -12.47 4.40
CA THR A 226 7.22 -12.59 4.81
C THR A 226 7.66 -11.47 5.75
N ILE A 227 6.98 -10.31 5.69
CA ILE A 227 7.16 -9.20 6.65
C ILE A 227 6.53 -9.59 7.99
N GLU A 228 5.31 -10.13 7.95
CA GLU A 228 4.57 -10.60 9.12
C GLU A 228 5.28 -11.76 9.82
N ASP A 229 5.79 -12.75 9.07
CA ASP A 229 6.50 -13.91 9.62
C ASP A 229 7.88 -13.52 10.18
N SER A 230 8.54 -12.53 9.58
CA SER A 230 9.73 -11.91 10.19
C SER A 230 9.37 -11.22 11.51
N ALA A 231 8.28 -10.44 11.55
CA ALA A 231 7.80 -9.77 12.76
C ALA A 231 7.37 -10.75 13.87
N LYS A 232 6.72 -11.88 13.51
CA LYS A 232 6.43 -13.00 14.44
C LYS A 232 7.73 -13.56 15.00
N SER A 233 8.67 -13.96 14.15
CA SER A 233 9.94 -14.51 14.58
C SER A 233 10.73 -13.57 15.50
N ILE A 234 10.68 -12.25 15.23
CA ILE A 234 11.26 -11.23 16.10
C ILE A 234 10.52 -11.15 17.43
N ARG A 235 9.18 -11.04 17.44
CA ARG A 235 8.39 -11.05 18.67
C ARG A 235 8.65 -12.29 19.52
N ASP A 236 8.67 -13.46 18.89
CA ASP A 236 8.69 -14.75 19.58
C ASP A 236 10.10 -15.11 20.11
N LYS A 237 11.17 -14.60 19.48
CA LYS A 237 12.55 -14.73 19.96
C LYS A 237 13.00 -13.57 20.86
N TYR A 238 12.49 -12.36 20.62
CA TYR A 238 13.07 -11.12 21.11
C TYR A 238 12.07 -10.09 21.70
N GLY A 239 10.77 -10.24 21.45
CA GLY A 239 9.70 -9.42 22.04
C GLY A 239 9.46 -8.04 21.42
N SER A 240 10.49 -7.31 20.98
CA SER A 240 10.35 -5.92 20.51
C SER A 240 11.53 -5.38 19.68
N LEU A 241 11.51 -4.07 19.41
CA LEU A 241 12.44 -3.27 18.61
C LEU A 241 12.59 -1.86 19.24
N ASN A 242 13.82 -1.38 19.44
CA ASN A 242 14.10 0.01 19.85
C ASN A 242 14.38 0.93 18.63
N LEU A 243 15.04 0.40 17.59
CA LEU A 243 15.31 1.08 16.32
C LEU A 243 14.84 0.20 15.15
N LEU A 244 14.22 0.80 14.13
CA LEU A 244 13.83 0.18 12.87
C LEU A 244 14.42 1.01 11.73
N ILE A 245 15.13 0.38 10.77
CA ILE A 245 15.75 1.12 9.65
C ILE A 245 15.31 0.53 8.31
N ASN A 246 14.38 1.17 7.62
CA ASN A 246 14.03 0.81 6.25
C ASN A 246 15.00 1.44 5.26
N ALA A 247 15.73 0.62 4.50
CA ALA A 247 16.64 1.07 3.46
C ALA A 247 16.59 0.20 2.20
N SER A 248 15.39 -0.23 1.85
CA SER A 248 15.09 -0.69 0.51
C SER A 248 14.91 0.49 -0.43
N GLY A 249 15.39 0.29 -1.64
CA GLY A 249 15.42 1.30 -2.68
C GLY A 249 15.79 0.63 -4.00
N ILE A 250 14.91 0.75 -4.98
CA ILE A 250 15.21 0.49 -6.39
C ILE A 250 15.11 1.80 -7.15
N LEU A 251 16.15 2.10 -7.92
CA LEU A 251 16.21 3.19 -8.90
C LEU A 251 16.24 2.59 -10.32
N SER A 252 17.02 1.54 -10.49
CA SER A 252 17.14 0.73 -11.70
C SER A 252 17.17 -0.76 -11.37
N ILE A 253 16.64 -1.58 -12.29
CA ILE A 253 16.77 -3.03 -12.34
C ILE A 253 17.07 -3.36 -13.82
N PRO A 254 18.16 -4.08 -14.15
CA PRO A 254 18.47 -4.44 -15.53
C PRO A 254 17.26 -5.05 -16.25
N ASN A 255 16.95 -4.52 -17.44
CA ASN A 255 15.83 -4.93 -18.30
C ASN A 255 14.40 -4.80 -17.71
N VAL A 256 14.22 -4.29 -16.49
CA VAL A 256 12.90 -4.23 -15.80
C VAL A 256 12.53 -2.80 -15.34
N LEU A 257 13.48 -2.02 -14.85
CA LEU A 257 13.27 -0.64 -14.40
C LEU A 257 14.46 0.23 -14.78
N GLN A 258 14.24 1.37 -15.43
CA GLN A 258 15.28 2.34 -15.77
C GLN A 258 14.79 3.76 -15.47
N PRO A 259 15.61 4.68 -14.92
CA PRO A 259 15.14 5.99 -14.50
C PRO A 259 14.68 6.85 -15.68
N GLU A 260 13.45 7.34 -15.62
CA GLU A 260 12.78 7.94 -16.77
C GLU A 260 13.22 9.40 -16.95
N THR A 261 14.28 9.63 -17.74
CA THR A 261 14.81 10.99 -17.99
C THR A 261 13.86 11.90 -18.78
N THR A 262 12.77 11.36 -19.34
CA THR A 262 11.77 12.09 -20.12
C THR A 262 10.39 11.48 -19.89
N LEU A 263 9.33 12.28 -20.03
CA LEU A 263 7.94 11.83 -19.92
C LEU A 263 7.61 10.65 -20.87
N SER A 264 8.20 10.66 -22.07
CA SER A 264 8.06 9.58 -23.07
C SER A 264 8.62 8.21 -22.65
N LYS A 265 9.42 8.14 -21.58
CA LYS A 265 9.94 6.89 -21.02
C LYS A 265 9.10 6.36 -19.84
N VAL A 266 8.11 7.11 -19.37
CA VAL A 266 7.30 6.75 -18.20
C VAL A 266 6.39 5.57 -18.51
N GLN A 267 6.53 4.49 -17.75
CA GLN A 267 5.69 3.30 -17.87
C GLN A 267 4.89 3.07 -16.58
N ARG A 268 3.65 2.57 -16.72
CA ARG A 268 2.79 2.19 -15.59
C ARG A 268 3.45 1.10 -14.71
N SER A 269 4.13 0.15 -15.33
CA SER A 269 4.93 -0.89 -14.68
C SER A 269 6.01 -0.29 -13.77
N SER A 270 6.81 0.63 -14.30
CA SER A 270 7.89 1.31 -13.57
C SER A 270 7.35 2.13 -12.39
N LEU A 271 6.26 2.88 -12.59
CA LEU A 271 5.59 3.66 -11.55
C LEU A 271 5.11 2.78 -10.39
N LEU A 272 4.39 1.70 -10.71
CA LEU A 272 3.83 0.79 -9.71
C LEU A 272 4.93 0.02 -8.97
N LEU A 273 5.92 -0.54 -9.68
CA LEU A 273 7.01 -1.31 -9.08
C LEU A 273 7.90 -0.44 -8.16
N ALA A 274 8.18 0.80 -8.55
CA ALA A 274 8.91 1.72 -7.70
C ALA A 274 8.09 2.15 -6.47
N TYR A 275 6.79 2.42 -6.63
CA TYR A 275 5.89 2.76 -5.52
C TYR A 275 5.78 1.60 -4.51
N ASP A 276 5.60 0.38 -5.01
CA ASP A 276 5.51 -0.84 -4.21
C ASP A 276 6.77 -1.03 -3.34
N ILE A 277 7.95 -1.12 -3.97
CA ILE A 277 9.20 -1.44 -3.25
C ILE A 277 9.77 -0.25 -2.44
N ASN A 278 9.59 1.00 -2.90
CA ASN A 278 10.19 2.17 -2.23
C ASN A 278 9.25 2.86 -1.22
N ALA A 279 7.93 2.65 -1.31
CA ALA A 279 6.94 3.33 -0.46
C ALA A 279 6.01 2.37 0.28
N VAL A 280 5.37 1.40 -0.40
CA VAL A 280 4.46 0.44 0.24
C VAL A 280 5.23 -0.48 1.19
N GLY A 281 6.26 -1.16 0.69
CA GLY A 281 7.10 -2.07 1.44
C GLY A 281 7.58 -1.53 2.80
N PRO A 282 8.29 -0.38 2.85
CA PRO A 282 8.71 0.24 4.12
C PRO A 282 7.57 0.54 5.09
N ILE A 283 6.37 0.87 4.59
CA ILE A 283 5.20 1.17 5.41
C ILE A 283 4.51 -0.11 5.88
N LEU A 284 4.53 -1.20 5.10
CA LEU A 284 4.12 -2.54 5.55
C LEU A 284 5.09 -3.10 6.59
N VAL A 285 6.40 -2.87 6.46
CA VAL A 285 7.36 -3.16 7.55
C VAL A 285 6.97 -2.41 8.80
N ILE A 286 6.67 -1.10 8.73
CA ILE A 286 6.24 -0.36 9.92
C ILE A 286 4.88 -0.88 10.45
N LYS A 287 3.91 -1.24 9.59
CA LYS A 287 2.61 -1.83 9.96
C LYS A 287 2.76 -3.09 10.81
N HIS A 288 3.74 -3.96 10.52
CA HIS A 288 3.98 -5.20 11.27
C HIS A 288 4.96 -5.05 12.42
N MET A 289 5.91 -4.10 12.33
CA MET A 289 6.95 -3.88 13.34
C MET A 289 6.57 -2.84 14.41
N TRP A 290 5.56 -1.98 14.21
CA TRP A 290 5.19 -0.98 15.24
C TRP A 290 4.65 -1.51 16.57
N PRO A 291 3.95 -2.67 16.68
CA PRO A 291 3.56 -3.21 17.98
C PRO A 291 4.78 -3.58 18.83
N LEU A 292 5.88 -3.88 18.13
CA LEU A 292 7.20 -4.18 18.66
C LEU A 292 8.00 -2.90 18.97
N LEU A 293 7.62 -1.69 18.51
CA LEU A 293 8.43 -0.50 18.76
C LEU A 293 8.20 0.08 20.16
N LYS A 294 9.21 -0.06 21.04
CA LYS A 294 9.18 0.39 22.45
C LYS A 294 10.27 1.45 22.70
N ALA A 295 10.31 2.01 23.92
CA ALA A 295 11.35 2.99 24.30
C ALA A 295 12.78 2.41 24.22
N GLY A 296 13.82 3.22 24.48
CA GLY A 296 15.23 2.78 24.44
C GLY A 296 15.94 2.95 23.10
N GLY A 297 15.43 3.78 22.18
CA GLY A 297 15.83 3.85 20.77
C GLY A 297 17.26 4.31 20.50
N GLY A 298 18.20 3.36 20.54
CA GLY A 298 19.56 3.48 20.02
C GLY A 298 20.62 3.04 21.02
N SER A 299 21.55 2.20 20.54
CA SER A 299 22.69 1.65 21.29
C SER A 299 23.38 2.66 22.21
N GLY A 300 23.26 2.45 23.53
CA GLY A 300 23.94 3.28 24.54
C GLY A 300 23.40 4.71 24.66
N THR A 301 22.10 4.92 24.45
CA THR A 301 21.45 6.22 24.65
C THR A 301 20.18 6.11 25.48
N ASP A 302 20.03 6.97 26.49
CA ASP A 302 18.92 6.96 27.46
C ASP A 302 17.60 7.53 26.88
N LYS A 303 17.23 7.13 25.66
CA LYS A 303 16.05 7.69 24.96
C LYS A 303 14.76 7.04 25.41
N ASP A 304 13.80 7.87 25.80
CA ASP A 304 12.44 7.50 26.18
C ASP A 304 11.52 7.20 24.95
N PHE A 305 12.10 6.83 23.81
CA PHE A 305 11.38 6.52 22.57
C PHE A 305 12.15 5.60 21.61
N ALA A 306 11.42 4.82 20.82
CA ALA A 306 11.87 4.09 19.64
C ALA A 306 12.15 5.03 18.46
N ILE A 307 12.98 4.59 17.51
CA ILE A 307 13.25 5.33 16.26
C ILE A 307 12.85 4.50 15.04
N VAL A 308 12.14 5.13 14.09
CA VAL A 308 11.92 4.59 12.74
C VAL A 308 12.67 5.47 11.75
N ALA A 309 13.70 4.92 11.10
CA ALA A 309 14.54 5.63 10.14
C ALA A 309 14.29 5.13 8.71
N ASN A 310 13.62 5.93 7.89
CA ASN A 310 13.30 5.60 6.51
C ASN A 310 14.29 6.25 5.54
N LEU A 311 15.05 5.44 4.80
CA LEU A 311 16.03 5.92 3.83
C LEU A 311 15.33 6.42 2.56
N SER A 312 15.23 7.74 2.47
CA SER A 312 14.71 8.47 1.32
C SER A 312 15.85 9.07 0.50
N ALA A 313 15.53 9.97 -0.42
CA ALA A 313 16.51 10.69 -1.23
C ALA A 313 16.04 12.12 -1.47
N ARG A 314 16.97 13.09 -1.52
CA ARG A 314 16.64 14.52 -1.75
C ARG A 314 15.83 14.72 -3.05
N VAL A 315 15.98 13.86 -4.05
CA VAL A 315 15.16 13.88 -5.28
C VAL A 315 13.65 13.60 -5.08
N GLY A 316 13.26 13.06 -3.91
CA GLY A 316 11.87 12.91 -3.48
C GLY A 316 11.32 14.10 -2.69
N SER A 317 12.11 15.16 -2.48
CA SER A 317 11.60 16.49 -2.12
C SER A 317 10.90 17.10 -3.33
N ILE A 318 9.71 17.66 -3.12
CA ILE A 318 9.00 18.48 -4.12
C ILE A 318 9.64 19.86 -4.20
N GLY A 319 10.00 20.47 -3.06
CA GLY A 319 10.61 21.80 -2.98
C GLY A 319 11.94 21.92 -3.71
N ASP A 320 12.81 20.91 -3.63
CA ASP A 320 14.11 20.89 -4.32
C ASP A 320 14.00 20.52 -5.83
N ASN A 321 12.80 20.24 -6.37
CA ASN A 321 12.65 19.60 -7.68
C ASN A 321 12.74 20.57 -8.89
N ALA A 322 13.89 21.21 -9.07
CA ALA A 322 14.18 22.06 -10.24
C ALA A 322 14.56 21.27 -11.52
N LEU A 323 14.83 19.96 -11.42
CA LEU A 323 15.39 19.16 -12.52
C LEU A 323 14.39 18.20 -13.19
N GLY A 324 13.31 17.80 -12.50
CA GLY A 324 12.40 16.77 -13.01
C GLY A 324 13.07 15.41 -13.28
N GLY A 325 12.49 14.64 -14.20
CA GLY A 325 12.95 13.29 -14.57
C GLY A 325 12.88 12.26 -13.43
N TRP A 326 13.25 11.02 -13.74
CA TRP A 326 13.24 9.86 -12.83
C TRP A 326 11.87 9.69 -12.15
N HIS A 327 10.80 9.85 -12.94
CA HIS A 327 9.43 10.03 -12.47
C HIS A 327 9.01 8.98 -11.43
N SER A 328 9.30 7.70 -11.65
CA SER A 328 8.91 6.62 -10.74
C SER A 328 9.72 6.62 -9.44
N TYR A 329 11.02 6.94 -9.51
CA TYR A 329 11.87 7.03 -8.32
C TYR A 329 11.51 8.25 -7.45
N ARG A 330 11.33 9.42 -8.08
CA ARG A 330 10.90 10.63 -7.38
C ARG A 330 9.55 10.43 -6.71
N ALA A 331 8.52 10.06 -7.47
CA ALA A 331 7.16 9.89 -6.95
C ALA A 331 7.11 8.87 -5.81
N SER A 332 7.85 7.76 -5.92
CA SER A 332 7.89 6.75 -4.84
C SER A 332 8.66 7.20 -3.60
N LYS A 333 9.73 8.01 -3.72
CA LYS A 333 10.38 8.60 -2.53
C LYS A 333 9.60 9.78 -1.93
N THR A 334 8.86 10.55 -2.73
CA THR A 334 7.87 11.53 -2.22
C THR A 334 6.72 10.83 -1.50
N ALA A 335 6.24 9.69 -2.01
CA ALA A 335 5.24 8.87 -1.32
C ALA A 335 5.76 8.31 0.00
N LEU A 336 7.00 7.78 0.04
CA LEU A 336 7.66 7.37 1.28
C LEU A 336 7.72 8.53 2.28
N ASN A 337 8.08 9.74 1.82
CA ASN A 337 8.11 10.94 2.66
C ASN A 337 6.73 11.20 3.29
N GLN A 338 5.67 11.32 2.48
CA GLN A 338 4.31 11.60 2.95
C GLN A 338 3.76 10.51 3.88
N LEU A 339 3.95 9.23 3.53
CA LEU A 339 3.47 8.11 4.35
C LEU A 339 4.20 8.04 5.70
N THR A 340 5.51 8.32 5.72
CA THR A 340 6.26 8.44 6.98
C THR A 340 5.76 9.63 7.81
N LYS A 341 5.40 10.75 7.18
CA LYS A 341 4.80 11.89 7.89
C LYS A 341 3.46 11.54 8.51
N ASN A 342 2.58 10.84 7.79
CA ASN A 342 1.30 10.35 8.31
C ASN A 342 1.50 9.47 9.56
N VAL A 343 2.38 8.48 9.47
CA VAL A 343 2.70 7.56 10.58
C VAL A 343 3.28 8.31 11.78
N SER A 344 4.19 9.27 11.56
CA SER A 344 4.77 10.08 12.64
C SER A 344 3.72 10.86 13.44
N VAL A 345 2.67 11.34 12.77
CA VAL A 345 1.55 12.06 13.39
C VAL A 345 0.58 11.10 14.06
N GLU A 346 0.38 9.90 13.51
CA GLU A 346 -0.47 8.88 14.13
C GLU A 346 0.11 8.37 15.45
N PHE A 347 1.40 8.00 15.49
CA PHE A 347 2.08 7.56 16.71
C PHE A 347 2.07 8.67 17.77
N ALA A 348 2.39 9.92 17.40
CA ALA A 348 2.30 11.05 18.32
C ALA A 348 0.88 11.28 18.88
N ARG A 349 -0.16 11.10 18.06
CA ARG A 349 -1.58 11.19 18.49
C ARG A 349 -1.97 10.05 19.42
N LYS A 350 -1.52 8.83 19.16
CA LYS A 350 -1.72 7.64 20.02
C LYS A 350 -0.91 7.71 21.33
N LYS A 351 0.12 8.57 21.37
CA LYS A 351 1.18 8.61 22.40
C LYS A 351 2.09 7.37 22.40
N ASP A 352 2.17 6.68 21.26
CA ASP A 352 3.18 5.64 21.07
C ASP A 352 4.57 6.28 21.23
N PRO A 353 5.51 5.68 21.98
CA PRO A 353 6.82 6.28 22.24
C PRO A 353 7.74 6.06 21.03
N ILE A 354 7.36 6.56 19.85
CA ILE A 354 8.04 6.28 18.57
C ILE A 354 8.28 7.60 17.82
N ILE A 355 9.51 7.81 17.35
CA ILE A 355 9.92 8.96 16.54
C ILE A 355 10.30 8.49 15.14
N CYS A 356 9.57 8.93 14.12
CA CYS A 356 9.86 8.59 12.73
C CYS A 356 10.68 9.70 12.06
N ILE A 357 11.78 9.36 11.39
CA ILE A 357 12.61 10.29 10.62
C ILE A 357 12.89 9.75 9.22
N LEU A 358 13.04 10.66 8.27
CA LEU A 358 13.53 10.36 6.92
C LEU A 358 15.00 10.75 6.81
N LEU A 359 15.79 9.92 6.14
CA LEU A 359 17.23 10.11 5.98
C LEU A 359 17.63 10.07 4.50
N HIS A 360 18.36 11.06 4.01
CA HIS A 360 18.99 11.05 2.70
C HIS A 360 20.50 10.81 2.84
N PRO A 361 21.05 9.72 2.28
CA PRO A 361 22.45 9.29 2.49
C PRO A 361 23.51 10.14 1.77
N GLY A 362 23.12 11.20 1.04
CA GLY A 362 23.99 11.81 0.03
C GLY A 362 24.06 10.95 -1.24
N THR A 363 25.04 11.22 -2.10
CA THR A 363 25.34 10.35 -3.26
C THR A 363 26.41 9.36 -2.83
N VAL A 364 26.03 8.10 -2.65
CA VAL A 364 26.93 7.06 -2.11
C VAL A 364 27.32 6.07 -3.20
N ASP A 365 28.60 5.73 -3.28
CA ASP A 365 29.10 4.72 -4.21
C ASP A 365 28.53 3.33 -3.90
N THR A 366 27.63 2.86 -4.76
CA THR A 366 26.86 1.60 -4.63
C THR A 366 26.32 1.17 -5.99
N ASP A 367 25.93 -0.10 -6.13
CA ASP A 367 25.27 -0.68 -7.32
C ASP A 367 24.11 0.21 -7.85
N LEU A 368 23.39 0.88 -6.94
CA LEU A 368 22.26 1.76 -7.24
C LEU A 368 22.68 3.10 -7.87
N SER A 369 23.83 3.65 -7.47
CA SER A 369 24.31 4.95 -7.95
C SER A 369 25.28 4.84 -9.13
N GLN A 370 26.03 3.73 -9.22
CA GLN A 370 27.14 3.53 -10.18
C GLN A 370 26.83 3.99 -11.61
N PRO A 371 25.67 3.68 -12.24
CA PRO A 371 25.38 4.11 -13.61
C PRO A 371 25.20 5.63 -13.78
N PHE A 372 25.05 6.37 -12.67
CA PHE A 372 24.66 7.78 -12.63
C PHE A 372 25.76 8.69 -12.05
N GLN A 373 26.92 8.14 -11.66
CA GLN A 373 28.02 8.89 -11.03
C GLN A 373 28.78 9.83 -11.99
N ARG A 374 28.61 9.71 -13.31
CA ARG A 374 29.43 10.40 -14.34
C ARG A 374 29.57 11.93 -14.13
N ASN A 375 28.53 12.58 -13.61
CA ASN A 375 28.49 14.03 -13.40
C ASN A 375 28.54 14.43 -11.90
N VAL A 376 28.88 13.48 -11.02
CA VAL A 376 29.00 13.72 -9.58
C VAL A 376 30.44 14.16 -9.27
N PRO A 377 30.66 15.34 -8.68
CA PRO A 377 31.99 15.76 -8.25
C PRO A 377 32.58 14.76 -7.25
N LYS A 378 33.89 14.49 -7.32
CA LYS A 378 34.54 13.43 -6.52
C LYS A 378 34.35 13.63 -5.01
N GLU A 379 34.39 14.89 -4.57
CA GLU A 379 34.16 15.32 -3.19
C GLU A 379 32.69 15.22 -2.73
N LYS A 380 31.76 14.89 -3.64
CA LYS A 380 30.34 14.65 -3.38
C LYS A 380 29.90 13.21 -3.65
N LEU A 381 30.83 12.31 -3.98
CA LEU A 381 30.62 10.86 -4.04
C LEU A 381 31.20 10.23 -2.77
N PHE A 382 30.32 9.74 -1.90
CA PHE A 382 30.70 9.22 -0.58
C PHE A 382 30.90 7.71 -0.57
N THR A 383 31.81 7.22 0.28
CA THR A 383 31.88 5.80 0.59
C THR A 383 30.65 5.35 1.38
N PRO A 384 30.21 4.09 1.23
CA PRO A 384 29.21 3.49 2.10
C PRO A 384 29.51 3.67 3.59
N GLU A 385 30.77 3.52 4.00
CA GLU A 385 31.23 3.68 5.38
C GLU A 385 30.94 5.08 5.95
N PHE A 386 31.30 6.13 5.19
CA PHE A 386 31.10 7.52 5.60
C PHE A 386 29.61 7.85 5.72
N SER A 387 28.81 7.48 4.71
CA SER A 387 27.37 7.72 4.71
C SER A 387 26.67 7.01 5.87
N VAL A 388 26.99 5.73 6.11
CA VAL A 388 26.46 4.98 7.27
C VAL A 388 26.86 5.62 8.60
N GLN A 389 28.13 6.01 8.76
CA GLN A 389 28.61 6.65 10.00
C GLN A 389 27.85 7.96 10.28
N LYS A 390 27.64 8.78 9.24
CA LYS A 390 26.88 10.03 9.31
C LYS A 390 25.41 9.78 9.67
N LEU A 391 24.74 8.85 9.00
CA LEU A 391 23.34 8.55 9.28
C LEU A 391 23.11 7.90 10.66
N ILE A 392 24.02 7.05 11.15
CA ILE A 392 24.01 6.56 12.53
C ILE A 392 24.20 7.73 13.52
N SER A 393 25.09 8.68 13.22
CA SER A 393 25.27 9.87 14.06
C SER A 393 23.99 10.71 14.16
N ILE A 394 23.21 10.84 13.08
CA ILE A 394 21.91 11.52 13.11
C ILE A 394 20.92 10.75 13.99
N MET A 395 20.73 9.44 13.75
CA MET A 395 19.81 8.60 14.57
C MET A 395 20.16 8.65 16.06
N ASN A 396 21.44 8.64 16.41
CA ASN A 396 21.87 8.70 17.81
C ASN A 396 21.55 10.05 18.47
N ASN A 397 21.54 11.15 17.71
CA ASN A 397 21.28 12.51 18.19
C ASN A 397 19.81 13.00 17.98
N THR A 398 18.95 12.18 17.38
CA THR A 398 17.52 12.47 17.17
C THR A 398 16.80 12.81 18.48
N LYS A 399 15.96 13.85 18.46
CA LYS A 399 15.15 14.30 19.61
C LYS A 399 13.66 14.13 19.33
N ARG A 400 12.81 14.21 20.38
CA ARG A 400 11.34 14.19 20.22
C ARG A 400 10.81 15.32 19.30
N SER A 401 11.52 16.45 19.24
CA SER A 401 11.23 17.58 18.34
C SER A 401 11.42 17.28 16.85
N ASP A 402 12.06 16.15 16.52
CA ASP A 402 12.41 15.80 15.14
C ASP A 402 11.45 14.79 14.51
N ASN A 403 10.32 14.52 15.17
CA ASN A 403 9.31 13.57 14.70
C ASN A 403 8.67 14.00 13.38
N GLY A 404 8.77 13.11 12.39
CA GLY A 404 8.34 13.35 11.03
C GLY A 404 9.13 14.48 10.36
N LYS A 405 10.45 14.53 10.54
CA LYS A 405 11.37 15.39 9.74
C LYS A 405 12.14 14.59 8.69
N PHE A 406 12.80 15.30 7.78
CA PHE A 406 13.65 14.73 6.74
C PHE A 406 15.04 15.38 6.79
N PHE A 407 16.10 14.57 6.95
CA PHE A 407 17.47 15.04 7.09
C PHE A 407 18.40 14.56 5.97
N ALA A 408 19.34 15.41 5.57
CA ALA A 408 20.51 15.04 4.80
C ALA A 408 21.61 14.44 5.70
N TRP A 409 22.57 13.73 5.08
CA TRP A 409 23.74 13.13 5.73
C TRP A 409 24.61 14.10 6.56
N ASP A 410 24.52 15.40 6.33
CA ASP A 410 25.22 16.45 7.07
C ASP A 410 24.42 16.98 8.28
N GLY A 411 23.19 16.51 8.46
CA GLY A 411 22.25 16.95 9.50
C GLY A 411 21.32 18.09 9.09
N GLN A 412 21.43 18.62 7.86
CA GLN A 412 20.51 19.66 7.38
C GLN A 412 19.10 19.09 7.16
N GLU A 413 18.07 19.84 7.57
CA GLU A 413 16.67 19.52 7.27
C GLU A 413 16.39 19.78 5.77
N ILE A 414 15.71 18.85 5.11
CA ILE A 414 15.36 18.89 3.68
C ILE A 414 13.86 19.25 3.55
N PRO A 415 13.47 20.19 2.67
CA PRO A 415 12.07 20.48 2.41
C PRO A 415 11.31 19.28 1.81
N TRP A 416 9.99 19.27 1.97
CA TRP A 416 9.10 18.21 1.51
C TRP A 416 8.94 18.17 -0.02
#